data_AF-A0A1T0CGZ2-F1
#
_entry.id   AF-A0A1T0CGZ2-F1
#
_cell.length_a   1.000
_cell.length_b   1.000
_cell.length_c   1.000
_cell.angle_alpha   90.00
_cell.angle_beta   90.00
_cell.angle_gamma   90.00
#
_symmetry.space_group_name_H-M   'P 1'
#
loop_
_entity.id
_entity.type
_entity.pdbx_description
1 polymer ?
#
loop_
_entity_poly.entity_id
_entity_poly.type
_entity_poly.pdbx_seq_one_letter_code
_entity_poly.pdbx_strand_id
1 'polypeptide(L)'
;MTDAIIIKQIIDDFLSQKIHKTIEQKQKQAKGNFSEDDKQKIRDEHEIVAWLDKVAENTHKVFLNVSHVARLTHSSSQAMSLRDVSQSDKYPYLITTQSVDGHFLDNSYLDAGVAPITEFLTLPVKNSKKQLGNFLAEDASFLPR
;
A
#
# COMPACT_ATOMS: atom_id res chain seq x y z
N MET A 1 18.30 9.80 -11.06
CA MET A 1 18.49 10.66 -9.87
C MET A 1 17.22 11.42 -9.49
N THR A 2 16.49 12.02 -10.45
CA THR A 2 15.21 12.70 -10.19
C THR A 2 14.13 11.79 -9.58
N ASP A 3 14.05 10.53 -10.01
CA ASP A 3 13.00 9.61 -9.55
C ASP A 3 13.20 9.18 -8.09
N ALA A 4 14.45 9.01 -7.65
CA ALA A 4 14.79 8.64 -6.26
C ALA A 4 14.36 9.73 -5.26
N ILE A 5 14.55 11.00 -5.62
CA ILE A 5 14.16 12.14 -4.77
C ILE A 5 12.63 12.22 -4.67
N ILE A 6 11.93 12.02 -5.80
CA ILE A 6 10.47 12.03 -5.84
C ILE A 6 9.91 10.87 -5.00
N ILE A 7 10.45 9.66 -5.14
CA ILE A 7 10.04 8.48 -4.38
C ILE A 7 10.25 8.70 -2.88
N LYS A 8 11.44 9.16 -2.49
CA LYS A 8 11.74 9.44 -1.09
C LYS A 8 10.76 10.47 -0.51
N GLN A 9 10.49 11.55 -1.25
CA GLN A 9 9.54 12.58 -0.81
C GLN A 9 8.12 12.01 -0.62
N ILE A 10 7.65 11.16 -1.53
CA ILE A 10 6.34 10.49 -1.40
C ILE A 10 6.28 9.62 -0.13
N ILE A 11 7.35 8.87 0.14
CA ILE A 11 7.45 8.03 1.35
C ILE A 11 7.44 8.92 2.60
N ASP A 12 8.27 9.95 2.63
CA ASP A 12 8.37 10.90 3.75
C ASP A 12 7.03 11.59 4.05
N ASP A 13 6.33 12.04 3.01
CA ASP A 13 5.01 12.67 3.13
C ASP A 13 3.97 11.70 3.69
N PHE A 14 3.94 10.46 3.20
CA PHE A 14 3.02 9.43 3.69
C PHE A 14 3.28 9.09 5.17
N LEU A 15 4.54 8.86 5.54
CA LEU A 15 4.91 8.51 6.91
C LEU A 15 4.63 9.66 7.87
N SER A 16 4.94 10.90 7.47
CA SER A 16 4.62 12.10 8.26
C SER A 16 3.12 12.22 8.53
N GLN A 17 2.29 11.99 7.52
CA GLN A 17 0.83 11.99 7.69
C GLN A 17 0.34 10.86 8.61
N LYS A 18 0.92 9.65 8.49
CA LYS A 18 0.58 8.52 9.37
C LYS A 18 0.99 8.76 10.82
N ILE A 19 2.19 9.30 11.05
CA ILE A 19 2.67 9.69 12.38
C ILE A 19 1.71 10.69 13.00
N HIS A 20 1.37 11.76 12.27
CA HIS A 20 0.49 12.81 12.77
C HIS A 20 -0.90 12.27 13.14
N LYS A 21 -1.54 11.51 12.23
CA LYS A 21 -2.85 10.89 12.48
C LYS A 21 -2.82 9.92 13.67
N THR A 22 -1.77 9.10 13.77
CA THR A 22 -1.62 8.13 14.87
C THR A 22 -1.46 8.85 16.22
N ILE A 23 -0.64 9.90 16.26
CA ILE A 23 -0.47 10.74 17.46
C ILE A 23 -1.79 11.37 17.87
N GLU A 24 -2.51 12.00 16.94
CA GLU A 24 -3.80 12.63 17.24
C GLU A 24 -4.82 11.63 17.80
N GLN A 25 -4.90 10.43 17.21
CA GLN A 25 -5.81 9.39 17.67
C GLN A 25 -5.45 8.89 19.07
N LYS A 26 -4.17 8.56 19.32
CA LYS A 26 -3.74 8.07 20.64
C LYS A 26 -3.86 9.15 21.71
N GLN A 27 -3.54 10.40 21.40
CA GLN A 27 -3.70 11.53 22.32
C GLN A 27 -5.16 11.73 22.73
N LYS A 28 -6.10 11.64 21.78
CA LYS A 28 -7.55 11.71 22.06
C LYS A 28 -8.02 10.55 22.96
N GLN A 29 -7.51 9.34 22.74
CA GLN A 29 -7.88 8.16 23.53
C GLN A 29 -7.29 8.19 24.95
N ALA A 30 -6.07 8.70 25.12
CA ALA A 30 -5.35 8.71 26.39
C ALA A 30 -5.84 9.78 27.40
N LYS A 31 -6.80 10.65 27.02
CA LYS A 31 -7.41 11.68 27.88
C LYS A 31 -6.41 12.49 28.73
N GLY A 32 -5.21 12.77 28.20
CA GLY A 32 -4.16 13.55 28.87
C GLY A 32 -2.95 12.74 29.37
N ASN A 33 -3.00 11.40 29.35
CA ASN A 33 -1.90 10.52 29.76
C ASN A 33 -1.01 10.11 28.58
N PHE A 34 -0.64 11.08 27.73
CA PHE A 34 0.14 10.84 26.51
C PHE A 34 1.44 11.64 26.57
N SER A 35 2.55 10.92 26.67
CA SER A 35 3.88 11.51 26.89
C SER A 35 4.61 11.82 25.58
N GLU A 36 5.72 12.55 25.67
CA GLU A 36 6.64 12.71 24.53
C GLU A 36 7.32 11.38 24.15
N ASP A 37 7.54 10.48 25.12
CA ASP A 37 8.10 9.14 24.84
C ASP A 37 7.14 8.32 23.97
N ASP A 38 5.83 8.44 24.18
CA ASP A 38 4.81 7.79 23.33
C ASP A 38 4.84 8.33 21.89
N LYS A 39 5.08 9.64 21.72
CA LYS A 39 5.24 10.26 20.40
C LYS A 39 6.52 9.78 19.72
N GLN A 40 7.62 9.68 20.46
CA GLN A 40 8.88 9.22 19.92
C GLN A 40 8.78 7.77 19.45
N LYS A 41 8.17 6.89 20.25
CA LYS A 41 7.92 5.51 19.86
C LYS A 41 7.12 5.38 18.55
N ILE A 42 6.11 6.23 18.36
CA ILE A 42 5.34 6.25 17.10
C ILE A 42 6.21 6.68 15.93
N ARG A 43 7.11 7.66 16.12
CA ARG A 43 8.03 8.11 15.07
C ARG A 43 9.00 7.00 14.70
N ASP A 44 9.55 6.29 15.68
CA ASP A 44 10.49 5.18 15.45
C ASP A 44 9.81 4.03 14.68
N GLU A 45 8.56 3.68 15.03
CA GLU A 45 7.77 2.68 14.30
C GLU A 45 7.46 3.05 12.84
N HIS A 46 7.54 4.34 12.51
CA HIS A 46 7.30 4.89 11.17
C HIS A 46 8.55 5.49 10.54
N GLU A 47 9.74 5.15 11.05
CA GLU A 47 10.99 5.42 10.34
C GLU A 47 10.97 4.66 9.00
N ILE A 48 11.55 5.26 7.95
CA ILE A 48 11.51 4.70 6.60
C ILE A 48 11.99 3.24 6.57
N VAL A 49 13.11 2.94 7.21
CA VAL A 49 13.69 1.58 7.23
C VAL A 49 12.74 0.61 7.93
N ALA A 50 12.32 0.92 9.16
CA ALA A 50 11.40 0.09 9.93
C ALA A 50 10.06 -0.13 9.20
N TRP A 51 9.56 0.90 8.52
CA TRP A 51 8.35 0.80 7.71
C TRP A 51 8.52 -0.13 6.52
N LEU A 52 9.62 -0.01 5.78
CA LEU A 52 9.89 -0.84 4.61
C LEU A 52 10.14 -2.30 5.00
N ASP A 53 10.79 -2.55 6.14
CA ASP A 53 10.92 -3.90 6.70
C ASP A 53 9.54 -4.49 7.00
N LYS A 54 8.66 -3.73 7.65
CA LYS A 54 7.27 -4.13 7.90
C LYS A 54 6.50 -4.41 6.61
N VAL A 55 6.70 -3.61 5.57
CA VAL A 55 6.11 -3.85 4.25
C VAL A 55 6.61 -5.17 3.68
N ALA A 56 7.93 -5.40 3.68
CA ALA A 56 8.54 -6.62 3.17
C ALA A 56 8.00 -7.86 3.88
N GLU A 57 7.91 -7.85 5.21
CA GLU A 57 7.39 -8.97 6.01
C GLU A 57 5.92 -9.31 5.70
N ASN A 58 5.12 -8.33 5.28
CA ASN A 58 3.68 -8.48 5.11
C ASN A 58 3.20 -8.45 3.65
N THR A 59 4.10 -8.36 2.67
CA THR A 59 3.75 -8.33 1.23
C THR A 59 2.87 -9.52 0.80
N HIS A 60 3.12 -10.72 1.34
CA HIS A 60 2.34 -11.92 1.05
C HIS A 60 0.85 -11.83 1.48
N LYS A 61 0.48 -10.83 2.28
CA LYS A 61 -0.89 -10.59 2.75
C LYS A 61 -1.62 -9.51 1.96
N VAL A 62 -0.95 -8.88 0.99
CA VAL A 62 -1.46 -7.74 0.23
C VAL A 62 -1.58 -8.12 -1.25
N PHE A 63 -2.73 -7.79 -1.84
CA PHE A 63 -3.03 -8.03 -3.25
C PHE A 63 -3.41 -6.69 -3.89
N LEU A 64 -2.58 -6.22 -4.83
CA LEU A 64 -2.78 -4.93 -5.50
C LEU A 64 -3.46 -5.12 -6.85
N ASN A 65 -4.30 -4.16 -7.25
CA ASN A 65 -4.94 -4.08 -8.56
C ASN A 65 -5.64 -5.41 -8.95
N VAL A 66 -6.51 -5.87 -8.06
CA VAL A 66 -7.28 -7.11 -8.11
C VAL A 66 -8.56 -6.89 -8.92
N SER A 67 -8.84 -7.78 -9.88
CA SER A 67 -10.12 -7.74 -10.61
C SER A 67 -11.22 -8.58 -9.98
N HIS A 68 -10.87 -9.59 -9.17
CA HIS A 68 -11.81 -10.46 -8.47
C HIS A 68 -11.52 -10.47 -6.97
N VAL A 69 -12.37 -9.79 -6.19
CA VAL A 69 -12.24 -9.71 -4.73
C VAL A 69 -13.06 -10.80 -4.06
N ALA A 70 -12.38 -11.78 -3.46
CA ALA A 70 -13.03 -12.93 -2.83
C ALA A 70 -14.00 -12.54 -1.70
N ARG A 71 -13.70 -11.49 -0.93
CA ARG A 71 -14.52 -11.02 0.19
C ARG A 71 -15.90 -10.48 -0.22
N LEU A 72 -16.13 -10.19 -1.50
CA LEU A 72 -17.44 -9.80 -1.99
C LEU A 72 -18.43 -10.98 -2.00
N THR A 73 -17.92 -12.23 -1.98
CA THR A 73 -18.78 -13.43 -1.88
C THR A 73 -19.30 -13.63 -0.46
N HIS A 74 -18.46 -13.38 0.55
CA HIS A 74 -18.80 -13.35 1.96
C HIS A 74 -17.72 -12.58 2.72
N SER A 75 -18.09 -11.73 3.67
CA SER A 75 -17.15 -10.82 4.35
C SER A 75 -16.03 -11.53 5.12
N SER A 76 -16.29 -12.76 5.58
CA SER A 76 -15.31 -13.62 6.26
C SER A 76 -14.58 -14.59 5.32
N SER A 77 -14.74 -14.44 4.00
CA SER A 77 -14.09 -15.33 3.03
C SER A 77 -12.58 -15.26 3.17
N GLN A 78 -11.97 -16.43 3.30
CA GLN A 78 -10.51 -16.63 3.29
C GLN A 78 -9.99 -16.97 1.89
N ALA A 79 -10.88 -16.99 0.88
CA ALA A 79 -10.46 -17.22 -0.49
C ALA A 79 -9.57 -16.09 -0.98
N MET A 80 -8.67 -16.43 -1.91
CA MET A 80 -7.69 -15.50 -2.45
C MET A 80 -8.34 -14.56 -3.46
N SER A 81 -8.04 -13.27 -3.32
CA SER A 81 -8.33 -12.25 -4.31
C SER A 81 -7.31 -12.33 -5.46
N LEU A 82 -7.76 -12.24 -6.71
CA LEU A 82 -6.89 -12.40 -7.88
C LEU A 82 -7.06 -11.31 -8.94
N ARG A 83 -5.98 -11.08 -9.70
CA ARG A 83 -5.99 -10.28 -10.92
C ARG A 83 -6.06 -11.22 -12.12
N ASP A 84 -7.13 -11.07 -12.89
CA ASP A 84 -7.26 -11.75 -14.17
C ASP A 84 -6.40 -11.05 -15.22
N VAL A 85 -5.54 -11.82 -15.89
CA VAL A 85 -4.63 -11.39 -16.96
C VAL A 85 -4.85 -12.21 -18.23
N SER A 86 -5.90 -13.03 -18.27
CA SER A 86 -6.20 -13.91 -19.38
C SER A 86 -6.53 -13.09 -20.61
N GLN A 87 -5.79 -13.27 -21.71
CA GLN A 87 -6.07 -12.62 -22.99
C GLN A 87 -6.97 -13.52 -23.85
N SER A 88 -8.04 -12.95 -24.42
CA SER A 88 -8.92 -13.65 -25.37
C SER A 88 -8.91 -12.96 -26.73
N ASP A 89 -8.04 -13.41 -27.63
CA ASP A 89 -7.94 -12.88 -29.00
C ASP A 89 -8.95 -13.52 -29.96
N LYS A 90 -9.55 -14.66 -29.57
CA LYS A 90 -10.42 -15.47 -30.43
C LYS A 90 -11.85 -14.95 -30.54
N TYR A 91 -12.30 -14.20 -29.53
CA TYR A 91 -13.69 -13.75 -29.42
C TYR A 91 -13.73 -12.25 -29.08
N PRO A 92 -13.71 -11.36 -30.09
CA PRO A 92 -13.59 -9.92 -29.87
C PRO A 92 -14.81 -9.28 -29.18
N TYR A 93 -15.91 -10.01 -29.08
CA TYR A 93 -17.13 -9.59 -28.38
C TYR A 93 -17.11 -9.90 -26.88
N LEU A 94 -16.15 -10.70 -26.40
CA LEU A 94 -16.02 -10.99 -24.98
C LEU A 94 -15.36 -9.80 -24.29
N ILE A 95 -16.17 -9.01 -23.59
CA ILE A 95 -15.70 -7.97 -22.67
C ILE A 95 -15.40 -8.67 -21.34
N THR A 96 -14.12 -8.72 -20.97
CA THR A 96 -13.68 -9.26 -19.68
C THR A 96 -12.92 -8.19 -18.91
N THR A 97 -12.60 -8.47 -17.65
CA THR A 97 -11.80 -7.56 -16.82
C THR A 97 -10.37 -7.38 -17.31
N GLN A 98 -9.93 -8.12 -18.33
CA GLN A 98 -8.58 -8.05 -18.91
C GLN A 98 -8.22 -6.66 -19.45
N SER A 99 -9.21 -5.94 -19.98
CA SER A 99 -9.01 -4.64 -20.64
C SER A 99 -9.14 -3.47 -19.67
N VAL A 100 -9.46 -3.74 -18.40
CA VAL A 100 -9.59 -2.72 -17.37
C VAL A 100 -8.20 -2.29 -16.94
N ASP A 101 -7.97 -0.99 -16.98
CA ASP A 101 -6.72 -0.41 -16.48
C ASP A 101 -6.62 -0.65 -14.97
N GLY A 102 -5.42 -1.04 -14.51
CA GLY A 102 -5.16 -1.42 -13.13
C GLY A 102 -5.53 -0.34 -12.10
N HIS A 103 -5.53 0.94 -12.48
CA HIS A 103 -5.93 2.01 -11.56
C HIS A 103 -7.43 2.03 -11.21
N PHE A 104 -8.26 1.33 -11.97
CA PHE A 104 -9.68 1.13 -11.65
C PHE A 104 -9.94 -0.17 -10.88
N LEU A 105 -8.91 -0.99 -10.66
CA LEU A 105 -9.03 -2.25 -9.94
C LEU A 105 -8.90 -2.02 -8.43
N ASP A 106 -9.60 -2.85 -7.67
CA ASP A 106 -9.57 -2.79 -6.22
C ASP A 106 -8.23 -3.27 -5.68
N ASN A 107 -7.96 -2.94 -4.42
CA ASN A 107 -6.90 -3.58 -3.66
C ASN A 107 -7.49 -4.43 -2.55
N SER A 108 -6.83 -5.53 -2.23
CA SER A 108 -7.30 -6.50 -1.24
C SER A 108 -6.18 -6.86 -0.27
N TYR A 109 -6.58 -7.34 0.90
CA TYR A 109 -5.66 -7.75 1.96
C TYR A 109 -6.29 -8.83 2.83
N LEU A 110 -5.43 -9.70 3.40
CA LEU A 110 -5.87 -10.79 4.28
C LEU A 110 -6.32 -10.30 5.65
N ASP A 111 -5.82 -9.17 6.13
CA ASP A 111 -6.18 -8.61 7.44
C ASP A 111 -6.25 -7.08 7.41
N ALA A 112 -7.11 -6.50 8.24
CA ALA A 112 -7.29 -5.04 8.28
C ALA A 112 -6.04 -4.31 8.81
N GLY A 113 -5.13 -5.01 9.50
CA GLY A 113 -3.90 -4.46 10.05
C GLY A 113 -2.89 -4.09 8.96
N VAL A 114 -2.90 -4.81 7.82
CA VAL A 114 -2.03 -4.51 6.66
C VAL A 114 -2.68 -3.57 5.63
N ALA A 115 -3.91 -3.10 5.85
CA ALA A 115 -4.55 -2.12 4.97
C ALA A 115 -3.68 -0.86 4.72
N PRO A 116 -2.95 -0.31 5.72
CA PRO A 116 -2.03 0.81 5.47
C PRO A 116 -0.87 0.48 4.52
N ILE A 117 -0.45 -0.78 4.43
CA ILE A 117 0.60 -1.22 3.49
C ILE A 117 0.05 -1.20 2.06
N THR A 118 -1.19 -1.63 1.87
CA THR A 118 -1.89 -1.53 0.60
C THR A 118 -2.02 -0.07 0.13
N GLU A 119 -2.42 0.82 1.03
CA GLU A 119 -2.48 2.27 0.77
C GLU A 119 -1.10 2.83 0.38
N PHE A 120 -0.05 2.45 1.12
CA PHE A 120 1.32 2.86 0.84
C PHE A 120 1.79 2.43 -0.55
N LEU A 121 1.64 1.15 -0.90
CA LEU A 121 2.13 0.62 -2.17
C LEU A 121 1.36 1.14 -3.39
N THR A 122 0.15 1.66 -3.19
CA THR A 122 -0.71 2.18 -4.26
C THR A 122 -0.59 3.69 -4.44
N LEU A 123 0.27 4.36 -3.66
CA LEU A 123 0.52 5.79 -3.81
C LEU A 123 0.94 6.13 -5.25
N PRO A 124 0.28 7.10 -5.89
CA PRO A 124 0.63 7.50 -7.25
C PRO A 124 1.97 8.24 -7.24
N VAL A 125 2.86 7.87 -8.16
CA VAL A 125 4.13 8.58 -8.33
C VAL A 125 3.95 9.72 -9.33
N LYS A 126 4.34 10.93 -8.93
CA LYS A 126 4.19 12.14 -9.75
C LYS A 126 4.87 11.96 -11.11
N ASN A 127 4.19 12.38 -12.17
CA ASN A 127 4.64 12.26 -13.57
C ASN A 127 4.84 10.81 -14.06
N SER A 128 4.27 9.81 -13.38
CA SER A 128 4.29 8.42 -13.79
C SER A 128 2.89 7.82 -13.80
N LYS A 129 2.68 6.80 -14.64
CA LYS A 129 1.49 5.94 -14.59
C LYS A 129 1.61 4.81 -13.56
N LYS A 130 2.78 4.70 -12.90
CA LYS A 130 3.07 3.62 -11.96
C LYS A 130 2.74 4.05 -10.52
N GLN A 131 2.33 3.07 -9.73
CA GLN A 131 2.20 3.17 -8.28
C GLN A 131 3.56 2.93 -7.61
N LEU A 132 3.71 3.38 -6.36
CA LEU A 132 4.95 3.26 -5.58
C LEU A 132 5.48 1.82 -5.52
N GLY A 133 4.60 0.84 -5.30
CA GLY A 133 4.97 -0.57 -5.24
C GLY A 133 5.64 -1.09 -6.50
N ASN A 134 5.21 -0.61 -7.68
CA ASN A 134 5.83 -1.00 -8.95
C ASN A 134 7.26 -0.45 -9.05
N PHE A 135 7.48 0.79 -8.61
CA PHE A 135 8.83 1.37 -8.61
C PHE A 135 9.78 0.65 -7.65
N LEU A 136 9.31 0.34 -6.44
CA LEU A 136 10.10 -0.39 -5.44
C LEU A 136 10.46 -1.81 -5.90
N ALA A 137 9.59 -2.45 -6.71
CA ALA A 137 9.84 -3.77 -7.26
C ALA A 137 10.80 -3.77 -8.46
N GLU A 138 10.80 -2.69 -9.26
CA GLU A 138 11.60 -2.59 -10.48
C GLU A 138 13.05 -2.17 -10.23
N ASP A 139 13.32 -1.38 -9.18
CA ASP A 139 14.66 -0.89 -8.89
C ASP A 139 14.91 -0.77 -7.37
N ALA A 140 15.84 -1.58 -6.87
CA ALA A 140 16.22 -1.63 -5.46
C ALA A 140 17.20 -0.50 -5.04
N SER A 141 17.71 0.28 -5.99
CA SER A 141 18.74 1.31 -5.73
C SER A 141 18.20 2.60 -5.10
N PHE A 142 16.88 2.72 -4.92
CA PHE A 142 16.24 3.91 -4.35
C PHE A 142 16.43 4.08 -2.84
N LEU A 143 16.85 3.02 -2.14
CA LEU A 143 17.05 3.06 -0.70
C LEU A 143 18.54 3.32 -0.40
N PRO A 144 18.86 4.32 0.44
CA PRO A 144 20.22 4.46 0.94
C PRO A 144 20.59 3.18 1.69
N ARG A 145 21.73 2.59 1.34
CA ARG A 145 22.32 1.47 2.07
C ARG A 145 22.78 1.90 3.45
#